data_AF-A0A5C6A460-F1
#
_entry.id   AF-A0A5C6A460-F1
#
_cell.length_a   1.000
_cell.length_b   1.000
_cell.length_c   1.000
_cell.angle_alpha   90.00
_cell.angle_beta   90.00
_cell.angle_gamma   90.00
#
_symmetry.space_group_name_H-M   'P 1'
#
loop_
_entity.id
_entity.type
_entity.pdbx_description
1 polymer ?
#
loop_
_entity_poly.entity_id
_entity_poly.type
_entity_poly.pdbx_seq_one_letter_code
_entity_poly.pdbx_strand_id
1 'polypeptide(L)'
;MTNLPRREALRSVAALGAGGVAPLLASVCAPPSAAGKAPSMSWLEATIAPSAREGRWLTRFVETGQRGGCVLCTLTRQDPNNPAVISVSAASAVKEGREGAEVTVQFFGEPCGPLTLSVVHFGEGPAVAEV
;
A
#
# COMPACT_ATOMS: atom_id res chain seq x y z
N MET A 1 -22.92 35.30 1.35
CA MET A 1 -21.89 36.29 0.97
C MET A 1 -21.34 36.89 2.26
N THR A 2 -20.15 36.45 2.67
CA THR A 2 -19.43 36.93 3.86
C THR A 2 -17.97 37.12 3.46
N ASN A 3 -17.39 38.25 3.86
CA ASN A 3 -16.13 38.80 3.38
C ASN A 3 -14.99 38.61 4.41
N LEU A 4 -13.78 38.40 3.87
CA LEU A 4 -12.41 38.70 4.40
C LEU A 4 -11.83 37.80 5.52
N PRO A 5 -10.50 37.84 5.79
CA PRO A 5 -9.33 37.83 4.89
C PRO A 5 -8.16 36.93 5.40
N ARG A 6 -7.19 36.54 4.57
CA ARG A 6 -5.86 36.14 5.09
C ARG A 6 -4.69 36.26 4.10
N ARG A 7 -3.91 37.34 4.30
CA ARG A 7 -2.43 37.46 4.35
C ARG A 7 -1.63 36.63 3.34
N GLU A 8 -1.03 37.26 2.34
CA GLU A 8 0.34 37.81 2.37
C GLU A 8 1.43 36.79 2.70
N ALA A 9 2.23 36.45 1.68
CA ALA A 9 3.69 36.28 1.69
C ALA A 9 4.12 35.70 0.34
N LEU A 10 5.20 36.05 -0.34
CA LEU A 10 6.18 37.13 -0.28
C LEU A 10 7.08 36.87 -1.52
N ARG A 11 7.56 37.95 -2.12
CA ARG A 11 8.84 38.06 -2.86
C ARG A 11 8.90 37.55 -4.30
N SER A 12 8.50 38.47 -5.17
CA SER A 12 9.21 38.77 -6.42
C SER A 12 10.68 39.10 -6.17
N VAL A 13 11.56 38.41 -6.90
CA VAL A 13 12.95 38.74 -7.25
C VAL A 13 13.06 38.21 -8.69
N ALA A 14 13.48 38.90 -9.75
CA ALA A 14 14.48 39.94 -9.88
C ALA A 14 14.16 40.84 -11.09
N ALA A 15 14.61 42.09 -11.02
CA ALA A 15 14.69 42.99 -12.15
C ALA A 15 16.08 42.90 -12.82
N LEU A 16 16.03 42.94 -14.16
CA LEU A 16 17.00 43.43 -15.15
C LEU A 16 18.46 43.67 -14.71
N GLY A 17 19.36 42.88 -15.31
CA GLY A 17 20.75 43.26 -15.58
C GLY A 17 21.08 42.92 -17.04
N ALA A 18 21.49 43.92 -17.82
CA ALA A 18 21.83 43.81 -19.23
C ALA A 18 23.20 43.13 -19.40
N GLY A 19 23.28 42.12 -20.26
CA GLY A 19 24.53 41.52 -20.73
C GLY A 19 24.46 39.99 -20.80
N GLY A 20 24.64 39.44 -22.01
CA GLY A 20 24.94 38.03 -22.21
C GLY A 20 23.86 37.23 -22.95
N VAL A 21 24.22 36.85 -24.17
CA VAL A 21 23.75 35.70 -24.97
C VAL A 21 22.67 34.79 -24.36
N ALA A 22 21.58 34.66 -25.12
CA ALA A 22 20.39 33.86 -24.84
C ALA A 22 20.68 32.37 -24.54
N PRO A 23 20.02 31.77 -23.54
CA PRO A 23 19.73 30.35 -23.54
C PRO A 23 18.37 30.14 -24.23
N LEU A 24 18.37 29.37 -25.32
CA LEU A 24 17.18 28.72 -25.82
C LEU A 24 16.57 27.89 -24.67
N LEU A 25 15.50 28.38 -24.06
CA LEU A 25 14.62 27.55 -23.25
C LEU A 25 13.87 26.65 -24.24
N ALA A 26 14.45 25.49 -24.53
CA ALA A 26 13.71 24.37 -25.06
C ALA A 26 12.62 24.03 -24.05
N SER A 27 11.40 24.49 -24.32
CA SER A 27 10.19 23.96 -23.72
C SER A 27 10.14 22.49 -24.10
N VAL A 28 10.67 21.63 -23.23
CA VAL A 28 10.43 20.20 -23.30
C VAL A 28 8.99 20.00 -22.86
N CYS A 29 8.07 20.05 -23.82
CA CYS A 29 6.81 19.33 -23.70
C CYS A 29 7.17 17.86 -23.57
N ALA A 30 7.40 17.40 -22.35
CA ALA A 30 7.35 15.99 -22.05
C ALA A 30 5.90 15.56 -22.36
N PRO A 31 5.66 14.61 -23.28
CA PRO A 31 4.33 14.06 -23.42
C PRO A 31 3.92 13.47 -22.06
N PRO A 32 2.63 13.53 -21.68
CA PRO A 32 2.18 12.69 -20.58
C PRO A 32 2.42 11.26 -21.02
N SER A 33 3.50 10.66 -20.52
CA SER A 33 3.69 9.22 -20.57
C SER A 33 2.59 8.61 -19.72
N ALA A 34 1.41 8.45 -20.33
CA ALA A 34 0.42 7.47 -19.91
C ALA A 34 0.96 6.08 -20.28
N ALA A 35 2.16 5.77 -19.79
CA ALA A 35 2.59 4.39 -19.64
C ALA A 35 1.74 3.88 -18.48
N GLY A 36 0.58 3.31 -18.81
CA GLY A 36 -0.23 2.59 -17.82
C GLY A 36 0.71 1.63 -17.10
N LYS A 37 0.95 1.91 -15.81
CA LYS A 37 1.85 1.11 -14.97
C LYS A 37 1.29 -0.31 -15.02
N ALA A 38 2.04 -1.26 -15.57
CA ALA A 38 1.60 -2.65 -15.62
C ALA A 38 1.21 -3.07 -14.20
N PRO A 39 0.11 -3.84 -14.03
CA PRO A 39 -0.31 -4.29 -12.71
C PRO A 39 0.86 -5.05 -12.07
N SER A 40 1.37 -4.53 -10.96
CA SER A 40 2.45 -5.14 -10.21
C SER A 40 1.88 -6.21 -9.29
N MET A 41 2.56 -7.35 -9.18
CA MET A 41 2.15 -8.48 -8.35
C MET A 41 3.31 -8.89 -7.48
N SER A 42 3.03 -9.12 -6.20
CA SER A 42 3.96 -9.74 -5.26
C SER A 42 3.39 -11.05 -4.75
N TRP A 43 4.24 -12.06 -4.66
CA TRP A 43 3.92 -13.33 -4.03
C TRP A 43 4.98 -13.66 -2.98
N LEU A 44 4.54 -14.04 -1.79
CA LEU A 44 5.42 -14.43 -0.70
C LEU A 44 4.73 -15.43 0.24
N GLU A 45 5.53 -16.19 0.98
CA GLU A 45 5.07 -16.96 2.13
C GLU A 45 5.31 -16.18 3.42
N ALA A 46 4.28 -16.07 4.25
CA ALA A 46 4.33 -15.41 5.54
C ALA A 46 4.05 -16.41 6.65
N THR A 47 4.94 -16.47 7.66
CA THR A 47 4.69 -17.21 8.89
C THR A 47 4.29 -16.25 9.99
N ILE A 48 3.13 -16.48 10.59
CA ILE A 48 2.59 -15.66 11.66
C ILE A 48 2.40 -16.49 12.93
N ALA A 49 2.84 -15.93 14.05
CA ALA A 49 2.76 -16.56 15.36
C ALA A 49 1.76 -15.82 16.26
N PRO A 50 1.01 -16.54 17.11
CA PRO A 50 0.21 -15.95 18.15
C PRO A 50 1.04 -15.07 19.08
N SER A 51 0.49 -13.92 19.46
CA SER A 51 1.02 -13.05 20.50
C SER A 51 0.09 -13.09 21.71
N ALA A 52 0.64 -12.77 22.88
CA ALA A 52 -0.19 -12.67 24.07
C ALA A 52 -1.33 -11.66 23.84
N ARG A 53 -2.58 -12.08 24.10
CA ARG A 53 -3.83 -11.27 24.04
C ARG A 53 -4.60 -11.25 22.72
N GLU A 54 -4.39 -12.23 21.85
CA GLU A 54 -5.12 -12.30 20.58
C GLU A 54 -6.46 -13.03 20.65
N GLY A 55 -6.66 -13.82 21.71
CA GLY A 55 -7.88 -14.61 21.84
C GLY A 55 -8.08 -15.48 20.60
N ARG A 56 -9.26 -15.42 19.98
CA ARG A 56 -9.60 -16.28 18.82
C ARG A 56 -9.19 -15.70 17.46
N TRP A 57 -8.44 -14.59 17.44
CA TRP A 57 -8.13 -13.85 16.22
C TRP A 57 -6.64 -13.58 16.11
N LEU A 58 -6.02 -13.99 15.02
CA LEU A 58 -4.64 -13.65 14.71
C LEU A 58 -4.60 -12.66 13.55
N THR A 59 -4.18 -11.41 13.83
CA THR A 59 -4.07 -10.36 12.82
C THR A 59 -2.63 -9.90 12.67
N ARG A 60 -2.09 -9.97 11.45
CA ARG A 60 -0.71 -9.56 11.15
C ARG A 60 -0.63 -8.77 9.87
N PHE A 61 0.23 -7.75 9.92
CA PHE A 61 0.64 -7.03 8.74
C PHE A 61 1.80 -7.77 8.07
N VAL A 62 1.68 -7.95 6.76
CA VAL A 62 2.67 -8.58 5.90
C VAL A 62 3.09 -7.54 4.87
N GLU A 63 4.36 -7.13 4.90
CA GLU A 63 4.89 -6.16 3.94
C GLU A 63 5.03 -6.82 2.57
N THR A 64 4.52 -6.16 1.53
CA THR A 64 4.49 -6.70 0.16
C THR A 64 5.08 -5.72 -0.86
N GLY A 65 5.23 -4.44 -0.48
CA GLY A 65 5.60 -3.36 -1.37
C GLY A 65 4.54 -3.03 -2.43
N GLN A 66 3.33 -3.57 -2.30
CA GLN A 66 2.19 -3.26 -3.16
C GLN A 66 1.19 -2.39 -2.39
N ARG A 67 0.68 -1.37 -3.07
CA ARG A 67 -0.37 -0.48 -2.56
C ARG A 67 -1.68 -0.76 -3.26
N GLY A 68 -2.76 -0.79 -2.49
CA GLY A 68 -4.12 -0.88 -3.02
C GLY A 68 -4.37 -2.22 -3.73
N GLY A 69 -5.41 -2.26 -4.56
CA GLY A 69 -5.73 -3.46 -5.33
C GLY A 69 -6.29 -4.62 -4.48
N CYS A 70 -5.93 -5.85 -4.86
CA CYS A 70 -6.55 -7.07 -4.32
C CYS A 70 -5.50 -7.96 -3.64
N VAL A 71 -5.85 -8.53 -2.49
CA VAL A 71 -5.03 -9.50 -1.78
C VAL A 71 -5.75 -10.84 -1.73
N LEU A 72 -5.05 -11.88 -2.17
CA LEU A 72 -5.43 -13.27 -1.96
C LEU A 72 -4.52 -13.88 -0.92
N CYS A 73 -5.09 -14.66 -0.01
CA CYS A 73 -4.32 -15.41 0.96
C CYS A 73 -4.85 -16.84 1.10
N THR A 74 -3.94 -17.78 1.36
CA THR A 74 -4.31 -19.18 1.58
C THR A 74 -3.44 -19.77 2.67
N LEU A 75 -4.05 -20.47 3.61
CA LEU A 75 -3.34 -21.21 4.66
C LEU A 75 -2.63 -22.40 4.03
N THR A 76 -1.29 -22.46 4.15
CA THR A 76 -0.48 -23.56 3.60
C THR A 76 -0.05 -24.53 4.68
N ARG A 77 0.13 -24.05 5.93
CA ARG A 77 0.49 -24.90 7.07
C ARG A 77 -0.04 -24.31 8.38
N GLN A 78 -0.39 -25.17 9.33
CA GLN A 78 -0.71 -24.79 10.70
C GLN A 78 -0.04 -25.74 11.69
N ASP A 79 0.25 -25.24 12.89
CA ASP A 79 0.57 -26.11 14.04
C ASP A 79 -0.59 -27.10 14.28
N PRO A 80 -0.31 -28.40 14.44
CA PRO A 80 -1.35 -29.41 14.65
C PRO A 80 -2.14 -29.24 15.95
N ASN A 81 -1.63 -28.47 16.92
CA ASN A 81 -2.33 -28.18 18.17
C ASN A 81 -3.23 -26.95 18.08
N ASN A 82 -3.18 -26.20 16.97
CA ASN A 82 -4.08 -25.07 16.79
C ASN A 82 -5.54 -25.55 16.67
N PRO A 83 -6.50 -24.78 17.20
CA PRO A 83 -7.91 -25.02 16.93
C PRO A 83 -8.22 -24.97 15.44
N ALA A 84 -9.37 -25.52 15.04
CA ALA A 84 -9.82 -25.38 13.65
C ALA A 84 -9.97 -23.90 13.26
N VAL A 85 -9.60 -23.60 12.02
CA VAL A 85 -9.74 -22.28 11.40
C VAL A 85 -11.18 -22.10 10.92
N ILE A 86 -11.79 -20.97 11.26
CA ILE A 86 -13.12 -20.57 10.80
C ILE A 86 -13.00 -19.83 9.48
N SER A 87 -12.09 -18.86 9.41
CA SER A 87 -11.92 -18.00 8.25
C SER A 87 -10.47 -17.50 8.14
N VAL A 88 -10.07 -17.25 6.90
CA VAL A 88 -8.81 -16.59 6.53
C VAL A 88 -9.17 -15.47 5.58
N SER A 89 -8.78 -14.25 5.90
CA SER A 89 -9.03 -13.08 5.08
C SER A 89 -7.80 -12.19 5.02
N ALA A 90 -7.63 -11.48 3.92
CA ALA A 90 -6.60 -10.46 3.79
C ALA A 90 -7.13 -9.24 3.05
N ALA A 91 -6.61 -8.07 3.40
CA ALA A 91 -6.92 -6.81 2.76
C ALA A 91 -5.66 -5.98 2.57
N SER A 92 -5.59 -5.18 1.50
CA SER A 92 -4.51 -4.21 1.33
C SER A 92 -4.54 -3.23 2.50
N ALA A 93 -3.37 -2.97 3.08
CA ALA A 93 -3.22 -2.06 4.21
C ALA A 93 -1.90 -1.28 4.11
N VAL A 94 -1.86 -0.11 4.77
CA VAL A 94 -0.63 0.65 4.98
C VAL A 94 -0.41 0.79 6.47
N LYS A 95 0.73 0.32 6.96
CA LYS A 95 1.09 0.38 8.39
C LYS A 95 2.44 1.06 8.54
N GLU A 96 2.46 2.17 9.28
CA GLU A 96 3.71 2.94 9.54
C GLU A 96 4.43 3.35 8.24
N GLY A 97 3.67 3.70 7.19
CA GLY A 97 4.21 4.07 5.88
C GLY A 97 4.67 2.90 5.01
N ARG A 98 4.51 1.65 5.48
CA ARG A 98 4.84 0.43 4.72
C ARG A 98 3.61 -0.12 4.03
N GLU A 99 3.77 -0.52 2.78
CA GLU A 99 2.72 -1.03 1.92
C GLU A 99 2.65 -2.56 1.97
N GLY A 100 1.46 -3.09 2.22
CA GLY A 100 1.32 -4.49 2.60
C GLY A 100 -0.11 -4.99 2.59
N ALA A 101 -0.27 -6.14 3.21
CA ALA A 101 -1.55 -6.76 3.46
C ALA A 101 -1.73 -6.95 4.97
N GLU A 102 -2.92 -6.63 5.48
CA GLU A 102 -3.34 -7.10 6.79
C GLU A 102 -4.05 -8.45 6.59
N VAL A 103 -3.49 -9.49 7.20
CA VAL A 103 -4.03 -10.85 7.20
C VAL A 103 -4.67 -11.12 8.54
N THR A 104 -5.90 -11.60 8.52
CA THR A 104 -6.67 -11.99 9.71
C THR A 104 -7.08 -13.45 9.59
N VAL A 105 -6.80 -14.21 10.64
CA VAL A 105 -7.20 -15.61 10.77
C VAL A 105 -8.06 -15.77 12.01
N GLN A 106 -9.24 -16.35 11.84
CA GLN A 106 -10.18 -16.62 12.92
C GLN A 106 -10.16 -18.10 13.27
N PHE A 107 -10.16 -18.40 14.57
CA PHE A 107 -10.13 -19.76 15.10
C PHE A 107 -11.37 -20.04 15.96
N PHE A 108 -11.70 -21.33 16.14
CA PHE A 108 -12.72 -21.75 17.11
C PHE A 108 -12.27 -21.55 18.58
N GLY A 109 -10.95 -21.50 18.83
CA GLY A 109 -10.32 -21.27 20.13
C GLY A 109 -9.10 -20.36 20.03
N GLU A 110 -8.31 -20.25 21.09
CA GLU A 110 -7.06 -19.47 21.05
C GLU A 110 -5.94 -20.25 20.34
N PRO A 111 -5.30 -19.71 19.29
CA PRO A 111 -4.20 -20.39 18.62
C PRO A 111 -2.97 -20.41 19.50
N CYS A 112 -2.25 -21.53 19.51
CA CYS A 112 -1.09 -21.74 20.38
C CYS A 112 0.23 -21.85 19.61
N GLY A 113 0.18 -22.05 18.30
CA GLY A 113 1.35 -22.24 17.45
C GLY A 113 1.29 -21.45 16.14
N PRO A 114 2.41 -21.39 15.41
CA PRO A 114 2.50 -20.62 14.18
C PRO A 114 1.66 -21.21 13.05
N LEU A 115 1.39 -20.37 12.06
CA LEU A 115 0.80 -20.75 10.78
C LEU A 115 1.55 -20.08 9.63
N THR A 116 1.58 -20.76 8.49
CA THR A 116 2.18 -20.29 7.26
C THR A 116 1.08 -20.06 6.22
N LEU A 117 1.15 -18.92 5.56
CA LEU A 117 0.19 -18.46 4.56
C LEU A 117 0.94 -18.12 3.27
N SER A 118 0.35 -18.47 2.13
CA SER A 118 0.72 -17.90 0.83
C SER A 118 -0.08 -16.61 0.66
N VAL A 119 0.62 -15.50 0.41
CA VAL A 119 0.02 -14.17 0.18
C VAL A 119 0.36 -13.72 -1.23
N VAL A 120 -0.67 -13.42 -2.01
CA VAL A 120 -0.56 -12.80 -3.33
C VAL A 120 -1.21 -11.43 -3.26
N HIS A 121 -0.47 -10.39 -3.58
CA HIS A 121 -0.95 -9.02 -3.59
C HIS A 121 -0.80 -8.44 -4.99
N PHE A 122 -1.94 -8.11 -5.61
CA PHE A 122 -2.01 -7.39 -6.86
C PHE A 122 -2.15 -5.91 -6.54
N GLY A 123 -1.12 -5.12 -6.87
CA GLY A 123 -1.15 -3.68 -6.70
C GLY A 123 -2.24 -3.02 -7.55
N GLU A 124 -2.59 -1.80 -7.19
CA GLU A 124 -3.57 -1.00 -7.94
C GLU A 124 -3.13 -0.88 -9.41
N GLY A 125 -3.98 -1.37 -10.31
CA GLY A 125 -3.79 -1.20 -11.75
C GLY A 125 -3.98 0.25 -12.17
N PRO A 126 -3.62 0.62 -13.40
CA PRO A 126 -3.93 1.95 -13.91
C PRO A 126 -5.45 2.13 -13.85
N ALA A 127 -5.92 3.29 -13.38
CA ALA A 127 -7.32 3.63 -13.41
C ALA A 127 -7.83 3.51 -14.86
N VAL A 128 -8.58 2.46 -15.15
CA VAL A 128 -9.26 2.31 -16.43
C VAL A 128 -10.45 3.26 -16.34
N ALA A 129 -10.37 4.39 -17.04
CA ALA A 129 -11.53 5.26 -17.20
C ALA A 129 -12.60 4.45 -17.93
N GLU A 130 -13.72 4.16 -17.26
CA GLU A 130 -14.90 3.64 -17.93
C GLU A 130 -15.35 4.69 -18.96
N VAL A 131 -15.45 4.27 -20.23
CA VAL A 131 -15.97 5.05 -21.35
C VAL A 131 -17.47 4.82 -21.47
#